data_AF-A0A233HUT4-F1
#
_entry.id   AF-A0A233HUT4-F1
#
_cell.length_a   1.000
_cell.length_b   1.000
_cell.length_c   1.000
_cell.angle_alpha   90.00
_cell.angle_beta   90.00
_cell.angle_gamma   90.00
#
_symmetry.space_group_name_H-M   'P 1'
#
loop_
_entity.id
_entity.type
_entity.pdbx_description
1 polymer ?
#
loop_
_entity_poly.entity_id
_entity_poly.type
_entity_poly.pdbx_seq_one_letter_code
_entity_poly.pdbx_strand_id
1 'polypeptide(L)'
;MLPHKASSKECACCGSLNTERPDQATFICLSCGNRDNADSNAAKVLKKRLIHYIKENAFAKSKTRKSILKRKKKLADRTDTSIKTRDKERAVLTS
;
A
#
# COMPACT_ATOMS: atom_id res chain seq x y z
N MET A 1 -3.06 -9.72 -12.32
CA MET A 1 -2.29 -8.86 -13.25
C MET A 1 -2.30 -7.45 -12.68
N LEU A 2 -1.15 -6.78 -12.49
CA LEU A 2 -1.12 -5.45 -11.86
C LEU A 2 -1.74 -4.39 -12.80
N PRO A 3 -2.53 -3.42 -12.29
CA PRO A 3 -3.25 -2.45 -13.10
C PRO A 3 -2.37 -1.27 -13.56
N HIS A 4 -1.12 -1.54 -13.96
CA HIS A 4 -0.16 -0.51 -14.36
C HIS A 4 -0.19 -0.15 -15.84
N LYS A 5 -0.89 -0.94 -16.67
CA LYS A 5 -0.88 -0.75 -18.13
C LYS A 5 -1.51 0.60 -18.51
N ALA A 6 -0.85 1.32 -19.41
CA ALA A 6 -1.35 2.56 -20.04
C ALA A 6 -1.69 3.71 -19.07
N SER A 7 -1.08 3.79 -17.88
CA SER A 7 -1.27 4.92 -16.96
C SER A 7 -0.86 6.28 -17.54
N SER A 8 -0.01 6.29 -18.56
CA SER A 8 0.42 7.50 -19.27
C SER A 8 -0.64 8.08 -20.22
N LYS A 9 -1.68 7.32 -20.58
CA LYS A 9 -2.74 7.75 -21.51
C LYS A 9 -4.07 8.05 -20.82
N GLU A 10 -4.20 7.72 -19.54
CA GLU A 10 -5.43 7.93 -18.78
C GLU A 10 -5.36 9.24 -17.99
N CYS A 11 -6.44 10.01 -18.02
CA CYS A 11 -6.59 11.17 -17.17
C CYS A 11 -6.87 10.75 -15.73
N ALA A 12 -6.00 11.14 -14.79
CA ALA A 12 -6.22 10.90 -13.38
C ALA A 12 -7.46 11.61 -12.83
N CYS A 13 -7.96 12.66 -13.47
CA CYS A 13 -9.16 13.38 -13.03
C CYS A 13 -10.45 12.63 -13.40
N CYS A 14 -10.64 12.35 -14.70
CA CYS A 14 -11.91 11.84 -15.25
C CYS A 14 -11.85 10.40 -15.79
N GLY A 15 -10.67 9.79 -15.89
CA GLY A 15 -10.48 8.44 -16.46
C GLY A 15 -10.51 8.37 -18.00
N SER A 16 -10.70 9.50 -18.69
CA SER A 16 -10.67 9.53 -20.16
C SER A 16 -9.30 9.19 -20.72
N LEU A 17 -9.28 8.47 -21.86
CA LEU A 17 -8.08 8.21 -22.66
C LEU A 17 -7.81 9.30 -23.73
N ASN A 18 -8.73 10.26 -23.88
CA ASN A 18 -8.60 11.37 -24.82
C ASN A 18 -7.63 12.41 -24.25
N THR A 19 -6.34 12.18 -24.47
CA THR A 19 -5.24 12.95 -23.87
C THR A 19 -4.18 13.27 -24.91
N GLU A 20 -3.55 14.44 -24.74
CA GLU A 20 -2.42 14.90 -25.52
C GLU A 20 -1.20 15.08 -24.63
N ARG A 21 -0.04 14.76 -25.20
CA ARG A 21 1.25 14.77 -24.52
C ARG A 21 2.32 15.32 -25.46
N PRO A 22 2.33 16.64 -25.69
CA PRO A 22 3.17 17.26 -26.73
C PRO A 22 4.67 17.13 -26.44
N ASP A 23 5.04 17.04 -25.16
CA ASP A 23 6.40 16.84 -24.69
C ASP A 23 6.44 15.86 -23.51
N GLN A 24 7.63 15.59 -22.97
CA GLN A 24 7.78 14.63 -21.88
C GLN A 24 7.11 15.08 -20.57
N ALA A 25 7.09 16.38 -20.27
CA ALA A 25 6.56 16.89 -19.02
C ALA A 25 5.06 17.16 -19.10
N THR A 26 4.54 17.64 -20.23
CA THR A 26 3.16 18.13 -20.33
C THR A 26 2.15 17.02 -20.57
N PHE A 27 1.07 17.03 -19.79
CA PHE A 27 -0.12 16.19 -20.01
C PHE A 27 -1.39 17.05 -20.08
N ILE A 28 -2.22 16.83 -21.10
CA ILE A 28 -3.47 17.55 -21.32
C ILE A 28 -4.60 16.54 -21.54
N CYS A 29 -5.69 16.65 -20.79
CA CYS A 29 -6.91 15.89 -21.07
C CYS A 29 -7.88 16.73 -21.89
N LEU A 30 -8.25 16.22 -23.06
CA LEU A 30 -9.19 16.90 -23.97
C LEU A 30 -10.66 16.71 -23.57
N SER A 31 -10.96 15.75 -22.69
CA SER A 31 -12.33 15.51 -22.22
C SER A 31 -12.74 16.43 -21.06
N CYS A 32 -11.85 16.68 -20.09
CA CYS A 32 -12.17 17.51 -18.92
C CYS A 32 -11.31 18.77 -18.78
N GLY A 33 -10.37 19.00 -19.70
CA GLY A 33 -9.48 20.16 -19.68
C GLY A 33 -8.34 20.10 -18.65
N ASN A 34 -8.20 19.01 -17.88
CA ASN A 34 -7.14 18.91 -16.88
C ASN A 34 -5.74 18.95 -17.51
N ARG A 35 -4.89 19.84 -17.00
CA ARG A 35 -3.47 19.96 -17.37
C ARG A 35 -2.60 19.63 -16.16
N ASP A 36 -1.61 18.78 -16.35
CA ASP A 36 -0.73 18.33 -15.28
C ASP A 36 0.64 17.94 -15.85
N ASN A 37 1.60 17.66 -14.96
CA ASN A 37 2.80 16.95 -15.37
C ASN A 37 2.47 15.47 -15.66
N ALA A 38 3.02 14.91 -16.73
CA ALA A 38 2.72 13.56 -17.18
C ALA A 38 3.06 12.47 -16.16
N ASP A 39 4.22 12.57 -15.50
CA ASP A 39 4.65 11.59 -14.49
C ASP A 39 3.78 11.70 -13.24
N SER A 40 3.39 12.93 -12.88
CA SER A 40 2.44 13.20 -11.79
C SER A 40 1.05 12.63 -12.08
N ASN A 41 0.54 12.82 -13.30
CA ASN A 41 -0.72 12.21 -13.73
C ASN A 41 -0.66 10.68 -13.69
N ALA A 42 0.41 10.08 -14.23
CA ALA A 42 0.59 8.64 -14.23
C ALA A 42 0.65 8.06 -12.79
N ALA A 43 1.36 8.73 -11.87
CA ALA A 43 1.39 8.35 -10.46
C ALA A 43 -0.01 8.41 -9.81
N LYS A 44 -0.81 9.43 -10.12
CA LYS A 44 -2.19 9.57 -9.63
C LYS A 44 -3.10 8.45 -10.17
N VAL A 45 -2.99 8.11 -11.46
CA VAL A 45 -3.72 6.98 -12.06
C VAL A 45 -3.37 5.67 -11.36
N LEU A 46 -2.07 5.38 -11.21
CA LEU A 46 -1.60 4.18 -10.53
C LEU A 46 -2.08 4.11 -9.09
N LYS A 47 -2.03 5.22 -8.35
CA LYS A 47 -2.55 5.29 -6.97
C LYS A 47 -4.02 4.91 -6.92
N LYS A 48 -4.86 5.51 -7.78
CA LYS A 48 -6.31 5.23 -7.83
C LYS A 48 -6.58 3.76 -8.12
N ARG A 49 -5.96 3.22 -9.17
CA ARG A 49 -6.13 1.83 -9.59
C ARG A 49 -5.60 0.84 -8.56
N LEU A 50 -4.47 1.14 -7.91
CA LEU A 50 -3.90 0.27 -6.90
C LEU A 50 -4.75 0.23 -5.63
N ILE A 51 -5.31 1.37 -5.21
CA ILE A 51 -6.27 1.40 -4.10
C ILE A 51 -7.49 0.54 -4.43
N HIS A 52 -8.03 0.67 -5.66
CA HIS A 52 -9.15 -0.17 -6.11
C HIS A 52 -8.79 -1.65 -6.10
N TYR A 53 -7.65 -2.01 -6.70
CA TYR A 53 -7.13 -3.38 -6.73
C TYR A 53 -6.93 -3.93 -5.32
N ILE A 54 -6.38 -3.15 -4.40
CA ILE A 54 -6.24 -3.56 -3.00
C ILE A 54 -7.63 -3.72 -2.36
N LYS A 55 -8.61 -2.85 -2.60
CA LYS A 55 -9.96 -3.05 -2.03
C LYS A 55 -10.62 -4.32 -2.57
N GLU A 56 -10.48 -4.60 -3.87
CA GLU A 56 -11.06 -5.78 -4.50
C GLU A 56 -10.32 -7.08 -4.14
N ASN A 57 -8.99 -7.04 -3.99
CA ASN A 57 -8.14 -8.21 -3.84
C ASN A 57 -7.58 -8.40 -2.42
N ALA A 58 -7.56 -7.35 -1.60
CA ALA A 58 -7.13 -7.43 -0.20
C ALA A 58 -8.35 -7.62 0.70
N PHE A 59 -8.82 -8.87 0.72
CA PHE A 59 -8.99 -9.71 1.93
C PHE A 59 -9.40 -11.16 1.54
N ALA A 60 -9.10 -11.63 0.32
CA ALA A 60 -9.56 -12.95 -0.17
C ALA A 60 -8.95 -14.18 0.54
N LYS A 61 -8.11 -14.01 1.57
CA LYS A 61 -7.65 -15.10 2.43
C LYS A 61 -7.73 -14.70 3.89
N SER A 62 -8.84 -15.04 4.54
CA SER A 62 -8.91 -15.10 6.00
C SER A 62 -7.75 -15.95 6.52
N LYS A 63 -6.97 -15.43 7.46
CA LYS A 63 -5.91 -16.22 8.11
C LYS A 63 -6.53 -17.46 8.75
N THR A 64 -5.93 -18.62 8.52
CA THR A 64 -6.42 -19.85 9.15
C THR A 64 -6.31 -19.73 10.67
N ARG A 65 -7.24 -20.32 11.42
CA ARG A 65 -7.23 -20.34 12.89
C ARG A 65 -5.87 -20.76 13.44
N LYS A 66 -5.22 -21.76 12.82
CA LYS A 66 -3.87 -22.24 13.16
C LYS A 66 -2.82 -21.13 13.03
N SER A 67 -2.83 -20.36 11.94
CA SER A 67 -1.87 -19.26 11.73
C SER A 67 -2.05 -18.12 12.74
N ILE A 68 -3.30 -17.83 13.13
CA ILE A 68 -3.64 -16.83 14.14
C ILE A 68 -3.13 -17.29 15.51
N LEU A 69 -3.41 -18.53 15.90
CA LEU A 69 -2.98 -19.12 17.17
C LEU A 69 -1.45 -19.16 17.30
N LYS A 70 -0.73 -19.58 16.24
CA LYS A 70 0.74 -19.57 16.24
C LYS A 70 1.30 -18.17 16.48
N ARG A 71 0.71 -17.14 15.87
CA ARG A 71 1.14 -15.75 16.05
C ARG A 71 0.88 -15.26 17.47
N LYS A 72 -0.28 -15.58 18.05
CA LYS A 72 -0.62 -15.27 19.44
C LYS A 72 0.37 -15.92 20.41
N LYS A 73 0.67 -17.22 20.23
CA LYS A 73 1.66 -17.93 21.04
C LYS A 73 3.05 -17.27 20.94
N LYS A 74 3.51 -16.96 19.72
CA LYS A 74 4.79 -16.26 19.52
C LYS A 74 4.85 -14.88 20.20
N LEU A 75 3.73 -14.15 20.25
CA LEU A 75 3.69 -12.88 21.00
C LEU A 75 3.77 -13.13 22.51
N ALA A 76 3.01 -14.11 23.03
CA ALA A 76 3.03 -14.47 24.45
C ALA A 76 4.44 -14.93 24.90
N ASP A 77 5.12 -15.75 24.09
CA ASP A 77 6.46 -16.23 24.38
C ASP A 77 7.48 -15.07 24.41
N ARG A 78 7.33 -14.09 23.50
CA ARG A 78 8.19 -12.88 23.49
C ARG A 78 7.96 -12.00 24.71
N THR A 79 6.70 -11.80 25.13
CA THR A 79 6.39 -11.03 26.34
C THR A 79 6.89 -11.73 27.60
N ASP A 80 6.73 -13.05 27.68
CA ASP A 80 7.23 -13.86 28.80
C ASP A 80 8.77 -13.77 28.90
N THR A 81 9.47 -13.83 27.77
CA THR A 81 10.93 -13.68 27.72
C THR A 81 11.36 -12.29 28.21
N SER A 82 10.64 -11.24 27.79
CA SER A 82 10.94 -9.86 28.17
C SER A 82 10.64 -9.54 29.65
N ILE A 83 9.71 -10.26 30.27
CA ILE A 83 9.43 -10.15 31.71
C ILE A 83 10.56 -10.83 32.50
N LYS A 84 10.93 -12.05 32.10
CA LYS A 84 12.02 -12.81 32.75
C LYS A 84 13.37 -12.11 32.71
N THR A 85 13.68 -11.37 31.63
CA THR A 85 14.91 -10.57 31.57
C THR A 85 14.89 -9.42 32.56
N ARG A 86 13.75 -8.71 32.68
CA ARG A 86 13.58 -7.60 33.64
C ARG A 86 13.66 -8.07 35.09
N ASP A 87 13.08 -9.23 35.39
CA ASP A 87 13.12 -9.81 36.74
C ASP A 87 14.55 -10.20 37.14
N LYS A 88 15.34 -10.74 36.20
CA LYS A 88 16.77 -11.03 36.43
C LYS A 88 17.59 -9.77 36.63
N GLU A 89 17.40 -8.75 35.81
CA GLU A 89 18.08 -7.45 35.95
C GLU A 89 17.76 -6.80 37.31
N ARG A 90 16.51 -6.89 37.76
CA ARG A 90 16.09 -6.37 39.08
C ARG A 90 16.71 -7.14 40.24
N ALA A 91 16.79 -8.47 40.15
CA ALA A 91 17.39 -9.31 41.18
C ALA A 91 18.89 -9.00 41.38
N VAL A 92 19.61 -8.70 40.30
CA VAL A 92 21.03 -8.32 40.32
C VAL A 92 21.27 -6.94 40.96
N LEU A 93 20.32 -6.00 40.84
CA LEU A 93 20.44 -4.69 41.50
C LEU A 93 20.15 -4.71 43.01
N THR A 94 19.49 -5.76 43.50
CA THR A 94 19.09 -5.88 44.91
C THR A 94 20.03 -6.75 45.75
N SER A 95 21.12 -7.23 45.15
CA SER A 95 22.20 -8.03 45.75
C SER A 95 23.49 -7.24 45.79
#